data_AF-A0A2V6K9H8-F1
#
_entry.id   AF-A0A2V6K9H8-F1
#
_cell.length_a   1.000
_cell.length_b   1.000
_cell.length_c   1.000
_cell.angle_alpha   90.00
_cell.angle_beta   90.00
_cell.angle_gamma   90.00
#
_symmetry.space_group_name_H-M   'P 1'
#
loop_
_entity.id
_entity.type
_entity.pdbx_description
1 polymer ?
#
loop_
_entity_poly.entity_id
_entity_poly.type
_entity_poly.pdbx_seq_one_letter_code
_entity_poly.pdbx_strand_id
1 'polypeptide(L)'
;MNALLVAGRGSILVAVIVLPVSLTSCGKSGSDGKKKTAQKSEDDFLDKNAKPDERKYLMAAKPFFVAVANRKYAEAYALVSSHAKARMSFNQFTPAEEQATFQQYESQPYVNVTAAQFANLMQYVEAARGTPRAPKTLYVFSTNPDVLNRRSKEQFGAMDSMFAIGAMPDWIPANIRRASLRGQIHTELSPQELQNVAQREGISVEQLKKDPDFDPYFNLKVVLVEEGGQLKVGYFEFLPPSIMD
;
A
#
# COMPACT_ATOMS: atom_id res chain seq x y z
N MET A 1 50.25 -51.60 19.80
CA MET A 1 49.08 -52.06 19.01
C MET A 1 48.55 -50.83 18.28
N ASN A 2 49.05 -50.53 17.07
CA ASN A 2 48.40 -50.74 15.75
C ASN A 2 46.96 -50.17 15.73
N ALA A 3 46.54 -49.27 14.84
CA ALA A 3 46.98 -48.99 13.46
C ALA A 3 46.34 -47.69 12.87
N LEU A 4 47.09 -47.07 11.95
CA LEU A 4 46.73 -46.39 10.67
C LEU A 4 45.85 -45.11 10.62
N LEU A 5 46.39 -43.97 10.12
CA LEU A 5 46.37 -43.41 8.72
C LEU A 5 45.00 -42.78 8.35
N VAL A 6 44.80 -41.65 7.64
CA VAL A 6 45.61 -40.70 6.86
C VAL A 6 44.77 -39.44 6.54
N ALA A 7 45.46 -38.34 6.26
CA ALA A 7 44.93 -37.04 5.83
C ALA A 7 44.34 -37.03 4.40
N GLY A 8 43.48 -36.04 4.11
CA GLY A 8 43.03 -35.76 2.74
C GLY A 8 42.44 -34.36 2.58
N ARG A 9 43.30 -33.38 2.28
CA ARG A 9 42.93 -32.07 1.70
C ARG A 9 42.68 -32.28 0.20
N GLY A 10 41.59 -31.72 -0.34
CA GLY A 10 41.30 -31.74 -1.77
C GLY A 10 40.64 -30.44 -2.22
N SER A 11 41.46 -29.44 -2.54
CA SER A 11 41.07 -28.29 -3.35
C SER A 11 41.10 -28.71 -4.82
N ILE A 12 40.00 -28.51 -5.55
CA ILE A 12 39.98 -28.63 -7.01
C ILE A 12 39.76 -27.24 -7.59
N LEU A 13 40.86 -26.67 -8.06
CA LEU A 13 40.94 -25.50 -8.92
C LEU A 13 41.10 -26.04 -10.33
N VAL A 14 40.13 -25.80 -11.22
CA VAL A 14 40.31 -26.05 -12.66
C VAL A 14 40.26 -24.70 -13.36
N ALA A 15 41.44 -24.27 -13.79
CA ALA A 15 41.65 -23.20 -14.73
C ALA A 15 41.92 -23.81 -16.11
N VAL A 16 41.15 -23.44 -17.14
CA VAL A 16 41.51 -23.69 -18.54
C VAL A 16 41.16 -22.45 -19.40
N ILE A 17 42.22 -21.69 -19.70
CA ILE A 17 42.67 -21.16 -20.99
C ILE A 17 41.63 -20.48 -21.92
N VAL A 18 41.89 -19.18 -22.12
CA VAL A 18 41.43 -18.31 -23.22
C VAL A 18 42.23 -18.58 -24.49
N LEU A 19 41.60 -18.55 -25.67
CA LEU A 19 42.16 -17.96 -26.91
C LEU A 19 41.02 -17.57 -27.89
N PRO A 20 41.22 -16.51 -28.72
CA PRO A 20 40.16 -15.81 -29.45
C PRO A 20 40.03 -16.27 -30.89
N VAL A 21 38.82 -16.18 -31.46
CA VAL A 21 38.62 -16.19 -32.91
C VAL A 21 37.93 -14.89 -33.30
N SER A 22 38.71 -13.99 -33.88
CA SER A 22 38.19 -12.84 -34.62
C SER A 22 37.91 -13.28 -36.05
N LEU A 23 36.64 -13.24 -36.47
CA LEU A 23 36.28 -13.08 -37.88
C LEU A 23 35.22 -11.99 -38.00
N THR A 24 35.62 -10.94 -38.69
CA THR A 24 34.82 -9.83 -39.19
C THR A 24 33.67 -10.29 -40.07
N SER A 25 32.48 -9.72 -39.88
CA SER A 25 31.54 -9.51 -40.98
C SER A 25 30.72 -8.25 -40.73
N CYS A 26 30.98 -7.23 -41.55
CA CYS A 26 30.10 -6.09 -41.73
C CYS A 26 28.85 -6.52 -42.52
N GLY A 27 27.70 -6.01 -42.09
CA GLY A 27 26.60 -5.69 -42.99
C GLY A 27 25.38 -6.61 -42.93
N LYS A 28 24.36 -6.18 -42.18
CA LYS A 28 23.07 -5.80 -42.78
C LYS A 28 22.18 -5.11 -41.75
N SER A 29 21.74 -3.92 -42.10
CA SER A 29 20.66 -3.17 -41.47
C SER A 29 19.35 -3.96 -41.54
N GLY A 30 18.65 -4.04 -40.41
CA GLY A 30 17.25 -4.44 -40.36
C GLY A 30 16.98 -5.50 -39.29
N SER A 31 16.44 -5.07 -38.15
CA SER A 31 15.40 -5.80 -37.43
C SER A 31 14.97 -4.95 -36.23
N ASP A 32 13.74 -4.49 -36.37
CA ASP A 32 12.71 -4.48 -35.34
C ASP A 32 12.89 -3.56 -34.15
N GLY A 33 12.03 -2.54 -34.18
CA GLY A 33 11.66 -1.74 -33.05
C GLY A 33 11.40 -2.65 -31.86
N LYS A 34 12.34 -2.61 -30.91
CA LYS A 34 12.10 -2.97 -29.52
C LYS A 34 10.89 -2.16 -29.07
N LYS A 35 9.71 -2.79 -29.10
CA LYS A 35 8.64 -2.44 -28.16
C LYS A 35 9.28 -2.53 -26.79
N LYS A 36 9.69 -1.38 -26.25
CA LYS A 36 9.83 -1.19 -24.81
C LYS A 36 8.44 -1.45 -24.24
N THR A 37 8.13 -2.70 -23.93
CA THR A 37 7.27 -2.97 -22.80
C THR A 37 7.99 -2.31 -21.63
N ALA A 38 7.54 -1.10 -21.28
CA ALA A 38 7.96 -0.43 -20.08
C ALA A 38 7.57 -1.38 -18.94
N GLN A 39 8.53 -2.15 -18.47
CA GLN A 39 8.40 -2.92 -17.25
C GLN A 39 8.19 -1.88 -16.16
N LYS A 40 6.94 -1.67 -15.79
CA LYS A 40 6.53 -0.73 -14.75
C LYS A 40 7.37 -1.12 -13.52
N SER A 41 8.22 -0.22 -13.07
CA SER A 41 9.06 -0.46 -11.90
C SER A 41 8.16 -0.84 -10.73
N GLU A 42 8.57 -1.79 -9.89
CA GLU A 42 7.84 -2.12 -8.66
C GLU A 42 7.65 -0.91 -7.72
N ASP A 43 8.35 0.18 -7.98
CA ASP A 43 8.32 1.45 -7.25
C ASP A 43 7.58 2.58 -7.99
N ASP A 44 7.00 2.34 -9.17
CA ASP A 44 6.46 3.43 -10.01
C ASP A 44 5.29 4.18 -9.38
N PHE A 45 4.59 3.58 -8.42
CA PHE A 45 3.50 4.21 -7.68
C PHE A 45 3.98 5.07 -6.50
N LEU A 46 5.26 4.99 -6.14
CA LEU A 46 5.82 5.80 -5.07
C LEU A 46 6.13 7.19 -5.58
N ASP A 47 5.84 8.21 -4.76
CA ASP A 47 6.21 9.58 -5.07
C ASP A 47 7.73 9.70 -5.29
N LYS A 48 8.09 10.07 -6.52
CA LYS A 48 9.48 10.23 -6.98
C LYS A 48 10.08 11.54 -6.49
N ASN A 49 9.25 12.47 -6.04
CA ASN A 49 9.63 13.79 -5.55
C ASN A 49 9.66 13.89 -4.02
N ALA A 50 9.36 12.78 -3.31
CA ALA A 50 9.42 12.74 -1.85
C ALA A 50 10.81 13.14 -1.34
N LYS A 51 10.86 13.86 -0.22
CA LYS A 51 12.13 14.31 0.35
C LYS A 51 13.00 13.11 0.75
N PRO A 52 14.33 13.23 0.75
CA PRO A 52 15.21 12.11 1.08
C PRO A 52 14.92 11.45 2.44
N ASP A 53 14.56 12.24 3.44
CA ASP A 53 14.21 11.79 4.80
C ASP A 53 12.81 11.18 4.92
N GLU A 54 11.92 11.47 3.96
CA GLU A 54 10.58 10.90 3.84
C GLU A 54 10.58 9.54 3.14
N ARG A 55 11.60 9.24 2.31
CA ARG A 55 11.69 8.00 1.52
C ARG A 55 11.59 6.74 2.39
N LYS A 56 12.15 6.77 3.60
CA LYS A 56 12.07 5.65 4.56
C LYS A 56 10.63 5.28 4.94
N TYR A 57 9.71 6.25 4.98
CA TYR A 57 8.30 6.02 5.29
C TYR A 57 7.57 5.40 4.10
N LEU A 58 7.88 5.83 2.88
CA LEU A 58 7.38 5.19 1.66
C LEU A 58 7.81 3.73 1.60
N MET A 59 9.08 3.44 1.86
CA MET A 59 9.60 2.07 1.89
C MET A 59 8.93 1.22 2.98
N ALA A 60 8.65 1.78 4.15
CA ALA A 60 7.98 1.09 5.23
C ALA A 60 6.49 0.79 4.94
N ALA A 61 5.79 1.69 4.27
CA ALA A 61 4.37 1.51 3.92
C ALA A 61 4.15 0.67 2.65
N LYS A 62 5.11 0.68 1.71
CA LYS A 62 5.03 -0.03 0.41
C LYS A 62 4.51 -1.47 0.55
N PRO A 63 5.05 -2.33 1.43
CA PRO A 63 4.61 -3.72 1.53
C PRO A 63 3.14 -3.86 1.91
N PHE A 64 2.61 -2.95 2.74
CA PHE A 64 1.20 -2.97 3.14
C PHE A 64 0.28 -2.64 1.96
N PHE A 65 0.58 -1.58 1.20
CA PHE A 65 -0.19 -1.21 0.01
C PHE A 65 -0.14 -2.31 -1.07
N VAL A 66 1.04 -2.90 -1.29
CA VAL A 66 1.20 -4.01 -2.24
C VAL A 66 0.40 -5.24 -1.78
N ALA A 67 0.44 -5.60 -0.51
CA ALA A 67 -0.30 -6.74 0.02
C ALA A 67 -1.82 -6.53 -0.10
N VAL A 68 -2.34 -5.35 0.23
CA VAL A 68 -3.75 -5.01 0.04
C VAL A 68 -4.16 -5.09 -1.43
N ALA A 69 -3.39 -4.46 -2.32
CA ALA A 69 -3.68 -4.45 -3.76
C ALA A 69 -3.68 -5.86 -4.37
N ASN A 70 -2.82 -6.76 -3.87
CA ASN A 70 -2.78 -8.17 -4.30
C ASN A 70 -3.70 -9.08 -3.48
N ARG A 71 -4.56 -8.52 -2.63
CA ARG A 71 -5.52 -9.25 -1.77
C ARG A 71 -4.87 -10.25 -0.83
N LYS A 72 -3.61 -10.02 -0.48
CA LYS A 72 -2.83 -10.83 0.46
C LYS A 72 -3.03 -10.32 1.88
N TYR A 73 -4.27 -10.40 2.36
CA TYR A 73 -4.66 -9.74 3.62
C TYR A 73 -3.96 -10.27 4.87
N ALA A 74 -3.53 -11.53 4.87
CA ALA A 74 -2.69 -12.06 5.94
C ALA A 74 -1.30 -11.38 5.99
N GLU A 75 -0.69 -11.12 4.82
CA GLU A 75 0.58 -10.39 4.72
C GLU A 75 0.39 -8.91 5.12
N ALA A 76 -0.69 -8.28 4.67
CA ALA A 76 -1.02 -6.91 5.08
C ALA A 76 -1.20 -6.81 6.61
N TYR A 77 -1.98 -7.73 7.20
CA TYR A 77 -2.21 -7.78 8.64
C TYR A 77 -0.92 -8.02 9.45
N ALA A 78 0.05 -8.78 8.93
CA ALA A 78 1.33 -8.98 9.60
C ALA A 78 2.10 -7.66 9.84
N LEU A 79 1.90 -6.67 8.97
CA LEU A 79 2.55 -5.34 9.01
C LEU A 79 1.85 -4.34 9.95
N VAL A 80 0.65 -4.69 10.44
CA VAL A 80 -0.11 -3.86 11.38
C VAL A 80 0.48 -3.98 12.78
N SER A 81 0.59 -2.85 13.49
CA SER A 81 1.14 -2.78 14.84
C SER A 81 0.27 -3.54 15.85
N SER A 82 0.87 -3.93 16.97
CA SER A 82 0.13 -4.54 18.08
C SER A 82 -0.93 -3.58 18.63
N HIS A 83 -0.65 -2.27 18.60
CA HIS A 83 -1.63 -1.24 18.91
C HIS A 83 -2.85 -1.41 18.00
N ALA A 84 -2.76 -1.16 16.69
CA ALA A 84 -3.91 -1.26 15.79
C ALA A 84 -4.66 -2.60 15.84
N LYS A 85 -3.95 -3.72 16.08
CA LYS A 85 -4.57 -5.04 16.26
C LYS A 85 -5.45 -5.15 17.51
N ALA A 86 -5.13 -4.43 18.57
CA ALA A 86 -5.88 -4.46 19.81
C ALA A 86 -7.32 -3.96 19.63
N ARG A 87 -7.55 -3.00 18.72
CA ARG A 87 -8.87 -2.43 18.45
C ARG A 87 -8.97 -1.85 17.04
N MET A 88 -9.99 -2.27 16.29
CA MET A 88 -10.36 -1.68 14.99
C MET A 88 -11.84 -1.34 14.93
N SER A 89 -12.19 -0.21 14.32
CA SER A 89 -13.58 0.18 14.02
C SER A 89 -13.97 -0.28 12.62
N PHE A 90 -15.24 -0.62 12.40
CA PHE A 90 -15.75 -0.89 11.05
C PHE A 90 -15.59 0.32 10.12
N ASN A 91 -15.61 1.54 10.67
CA ASN A 91 -15.39 2.76 9.88
C ASN A 91 -14.00 2.85 9.24
N GLN A 92 -13.01 2.09 9.73
CA GLN A 92 -11.70 2.03 9.09
C GLN A 92 -11.74 1.27 7.75
N PHE A 93 -12.74 0.42 7.54
CA PHE A 93 -12.90 -0.40 6.34
C PHE A 93 -13.95 0.21 5.41
N THR A 94 -15.11 0.57 5.96
CA THR A 94 -16.19 1.20 5.21
C THR A 94 -16.84 2.25 6.12
N PRO A 95 -16.34 3.49 6.11
CA PRO A 95 -16.90 4.57 6.94
C PRO A 95 -18.36 4.80 6.58
N ALA A 96 -19.20 4.87 7.60
CA ALA A 96 -20.61 5.21 7.42
C ALA A 96 -20.77 6.70 7.05
N GLU A 97 -21.67 6.98 6.11
CA GLU A 97 -22.02 8.35 5.73
C GLU A 97 -22.91 9.02 6.78
N GLU A 98 -23.80 8.24 7.41
CA GLU A 98 -24.67 8.73 8.46
C GLU A 98 -23.95 8.79 9.81
N GLN A 99 -23.98 9.96 10.44
CA GLN A 99 -23.29 10.22 11.71
C GLN A 99 -23.69 9.27 12.84
N ALA A 100 -24.98 8.88 12.91
CA ALA A 100 -25.47 7.96 13.94
C ALA A 100 -24.86 6.55 13.78
N THR A 101 -24.87 6.02 12.55
CA THR A 101 -24.24 4.73 12.22
C THR A 101 -22.73 4.80 12.43
N PHE A 102 -22.09 5.91 12.05
CA PHE A 102 -20.66 6.13 12.28
C PHE A 102 -20.33 6.02 13.77
N GLN A 103 -21.07 6.73 14.63
CA GLN A 103 -20.87 6.68 16.08
C GLN A 103 -21.15 5.29 16.66
N GLN A 104 -22.17 4.61 16.15
CA GLN A 104 -22.45 3.22 16.54
C GLN A 104 -21.24 2.32 16.28
N TYR A 105 -20.65 2.37 15.08
CA TYR A 105 -19.47 1.59 14.74
C TYR A 105 -18.24 1.95 15.59
N GLU A 106 -18.03 3.23 15.91
CA GLU A 106 -16.95 3.64 16.83
C GLU A 106 -17.15 3.12 18.26
N SER A 107 -18.40 3.04 18.72
CA SER A 107 -18.76 2.56 20.06
C SER A 107 -18.65 1.03 20.21
N GLN A 108 -18.68 0.28 19.10
CA GLN A 108 -18.65 -1.18 19.06
C GLN A 108 -17.45 -1.68 18.22
N PRO A 109 -16.22 -1.41 18.65
CA PRO A 109 -15.05 -1.83 17.91
C PRO A 109 -14.86 -3.35 17.97
N TYR A 110 -14.17 -3.89 16.97
CA TYR A 110 -13.55 -5.21 17.06
C TYR A 110 -12.33 -5.13 17.97
N VAL A 111 -12.21 -6.06 18.93
CA VAL A 111 -11.09 -6.14 19.88
C VAL A 111 -10.24 -7.36 19.59
N ASN A 112 -8.92 -7.22 19.75
CA ASN A 112 -7.92 -8.27 19.49
C ASN A 112 -8.14 -8.92 18.11
N VAL A 113 -8.26 -8.08 17.09
CA VAL A 113 -8.61 -8.48 15.72
C VAL A 113 -7.58 -9.47 15.22
N THR A 114 -8.02 -10.64 14.78
CA THR A 114 -7.17 -11.68 14.18
C THR A 114 -6.94 -11.44 12.69
N ALA A 115 -5.97 -12.13 12.08
CA ALA A 115 -5.75 -12.08 10.63
C ALA A 115 -6.99 -12.52 9.84
N ALA A 116 -7.74 -13.52 10.33
CA ALA A 116 -8.96 -14.00 9.69
C ALA A 116 -10.09 -12.96 9.76
N GLN A 117 -10.28 -12.30 10.91
CA GLN A 117 -11.24 -11.21 11.04
C GLN A 117 -10.85 -10.01 10.18
N PHE A 118 -9.58 -9.64 10.12
CA PHE A 118 -9.11 -8.59 9.23
C PHE A 118 -9.41 -8.91 7.76
N ALA A 119 -9.12 -10.15 7.32
CA ALA A 119 -9.43 -10.59 5.96
C ALA A 119 -10.94 -10.58 5.67
N ASN A 120 -11.79 -10.94 6.65
CA ASN A 120 -13.23 -10.83 6.52
C ASN A 120 -13.69 -9.36 6.40
N LEU A 121 -13.14 -8.46 7.20
CA LEU A 121 -13.43 -7.01 7.12
C LEU A 121 -13.01 -6.42 5.76
N MET A 122 -11.90 -6.90 5.19
CA MET A 122 -11.49 -6.51 3.84
C MET A 122 -12.51 -6.90 2.75
N GLN A 123 -13.32 -7.96 2.95
CA GLN A 123 -14.38 -8.31 2.00
C GLN A 123 -15.45 -7.22 1.90
N TYR A 124 -15.72 -6.47 2.98
CA TYR A 124 -16.61 -5.32 2.94
C TYR A 124 -16.01 -4.16 2.16
N VAL A 125 -14.68 -3.98 2.22
CA VAL A 125 -13.98 -3.01 1.37
C VAL A 125 -14.13 -3.40 -0.10
N GLU A 126 -13.88 -4.67 -0.46
CA GLU A 126 -14.05 -5.16 -1.84
C GLU A 126 -15.48 -4.98 -2.33
N ALA A 127 -16.47 -5.26 -1.49
CA ALA A 127 -17.89 -5.14 -1.84
C ALA A 127 -18.34 -3.68 -2.01
N ALA A 128 -17.72 -2.74 -1.32
CA ALA A 128 -18.10 -1.32 -1.35
C ALA A 128 -17.29 -0.50 -2.38
N ARG A 129 -16.13 -0.99 -2.81
CA ARG A 129 -15.12 -0.21 -3.57
C ARG A 129 -14.58 -0.93 -4.81
N GLY A 130 -15.03 -2.14 -5.09
CA GLY A 130 -14.47 -3.02 -6.10
C GLY A 130 -13.25 -3.80 -5.63
N THR A 131 -12.86 -4.79 -6.44
CA THR A 131 -11.75 -5.70 -6.15
C THR A 131 -10.39 -4.99 -6.31
N PRO A 132 -9.53 -4.95 -5.28
CA PRO A 132 -8.19 -4.38 -5.40
C PRO A 132 -7.34 -5.08 -6.47
N ARG A 133 -6.58 -4.30 -7.25
CA ARG A 133 -5.72 -4.83 -8.33
C ARG A 133 -4.27 -4.34 -8.26
N ALA A 134 -4.05 -3.04 -8.10
CA ALA A 134 -2.71 -2.48 -8.15
C ALA A 134 -2.59 -1.19 -7.33
N PRO A 135 -1.44 -0.95 -6.65
CA PRO A 135 -1.15 0.38 -6.11
C PRO A 135 -1.02 1.39 -7.27
N LYS A 136 -1.66 2.55 -7.12
CA LYS A 136 -1.68 3.61 -8.13
C LYS A 136 -0.76 4.77 -7.75
N THR A 137 -0.89 5.27 -6.52
CA THR A 137 -0.04 6.31 -5.95
C THR A 137 0.22 6.03 -4.47
N LEU A 138 1.36 6.50 -3.95
CA LEU A 138 1.69 6.53 -2.54
C LEU A 138 2.66 7.68 -2.26
N TYR A 139 2.26 8.59 -1.37
CA TYR A 139 3.05 9.75 -0.97
C TYR A 139 2.95 9.97 0.55
N VAL A 140 3.92 10.71 1.09
CA VAL A 140 3.91 11.14 2.50
C VAL A 140 3.07 12.39 2.62
N PHE A 141 1.99 12.33 3.39
CA PHE A 141 1.11 13.47 3.62
C PHE A 141 1.67 14.40 4.70
N SER A 142 2.18 13.85 5.80
CA SER A 142 2.79 14.65 6.87
C SER A 142 3.75 13.84 7.74
N THR A 143 4.86 14.46 8.10
CA THR A 143 5.80 14.02 9.14
C THR A 143 5.85 14.99 10.32
N ASN A 144 5.04 16.07 10.28
CA ASN A 144 5.05 17.09 11.31
C ASN A 144 4.49 16.51 12.62
N PRO A 145 5.30 16.44 13.70
CA PRO A 145 4.85 15.84 14.95
C PRO A 145 3.67 16.58 15.57
N ASP A 146 3.52 17.89 15.35
CA ASP A 146 2.38 18.63 15.89
C ASP A 146 1.08 18.36 15.12
N VAL A 147 1.16 18.11 13.81
CA VAL A 147 0.03 17.62 13.02
C VAL A 147 -0.35 16.19 13.44
N LEU A 148 0.64 15.30 13.54
CA LEU A 148 0.40 13.89 13.92
C LEU A 148 -0.10 13.74 15.36
N ASN A 149 0.12 14.74 16.22
CA ASN A 149 -0.26 14.70 17.63
C ASN A 149 -1.49 15.57 17.95
N ARG A 150 -2.18 16.15 16.96
CA ARG A 150 -3.31 17.09 17.16
C ARG A 150 -2.94 18.33 17.99
N ARG A 151 -1.70 18.83 17.83
CA ARG A 151 -1.15 19.98 18.56
C ARG A 151 -0.75 21.15 17.66
N SER A 152 -0.95 21.04 16.34
CA SER A 152 -0.64 22.15 15.43
C SER A 152 -1.42 23.40 15.83
N LYS A 153 -0.69 24.50 16.02
CA LYS A 153 -1.23 25.82 16.36
C LYS A 153 -1.47 26.70 15.12
N GLU A 154 -1.21 26.15 13.93
CA GLU A 154 -1.46 26.85 12.67
C GLU A 154 -2.97 27.06 12.45
N GLN A 155 -3.32 28.04 11.63
CA GLN A 155 -4.71 28.43 11.38
C GLN A 155 -5.61 27.26 10.95
N PHE A 156 -5.06 26.28 10.24
CA PHE A 156 -5.76 25.07 9.79
C PHE A 156 -5.26 23.78 10.47
N GLY A 157 -4.49 23.89 11.56
CA GLY A 157 -3.81 22.76 12.18
C GLY A 157 -4.73 21.62 12.64
N ALA A 158 -5.95 21.92 13.06
CA ALA A 158 -6.96 20.91 13.38
C ALA A 158 -7.43 20.14 12.13
N MET A 159 -7.64 20.85 11.01
CA MET A 159 -7.99 20.24 9.72
C MET A 159 -6.83 19.41 9.19
N ASP A 160 -5.60 19.91 9.26
CA ASP A 160 -4.40 19.17 8.84
C ASP A 160 -4.23 17.88 9.63
N SER A 161 -4.49 17.95 10.94
CA SER A 161 -4.47 16.76 11.81
C SER A 161 -5.56 15.77 11.41
N MET A 162 -6.79 16.23 11.18
CA MET A 162 -7.89 15.37 10.70
C MET A 162 -7.54 14.72 9.36
N PHE A 163 -6.94 15.47 8.43
CA PHE A 163 -6.51 14.93 7.15
C PHE A 163 -5.33 13.95 7.29
N ALA A 164 -4.40 14.21 8.20
CA ALA A 164 -3.22 13.36 8.39
C ALA A 164 -3.55 12.05 9.12
N ILE A 165 -4.26 12.11 10.24
CA ILE A 165 -4.45 10.94 11.11
C ILE A 165 -5.90 10.49 11.22
N GLY A 166 -6.85 11.19 10.58
CA GLY A 166 -8.26 10.76 10.53
C GLY A 166 -8.87 10.56 11.92
N ALA A 167 -9.64 9.49 12.05
CA ALA A 167 -10.25 9.05 13.30
C ALA A 167 -9.28 8.21 14.17
N MET A 168 -7.96 8.31 13.97
CA MET A 168 -6.97 7.57 14.77
C MET A 168 -7.20 7.81 16.27
N PRO A 169 -7.48 6.77 17.06
CA PRO A 169 -7.93 6.94 18.42
C PRO A 169 -6.78 7.30 19.36
N ASP A 170 -7.09 7.97 20.47
CA ASP A 170 -6.08 8.52 21.39
C ASP A 170 -5.34 7.47 22.23
N TRP A 171 -5.86 6.25 22.34
CA TRP A 171 -5.16 5.15 23.03
C TRP A 171 -3.93 4.65 22.26
N ILE A 172 -3.80 4.99 20.96
CA ILE A 172 -2.55 4.80 20.23
C ILE A 172 -1.66 6.02 20.52
N PRO A 173 -0.54 5.85 21.25
CA PRO A 173 0.19 6.99 21.78
C PRO A 173 0.67 7.95 20.69
N ALA A 174 0.51 9.24 20.94
CA ALA A 174 0.90 10.29 20.00
C ALA A 174 2.42 10.28 19.73
N ASN A 175 3.22 10.09 20.79
CA ASN A 175 4.68 10.10 20.74
C ASN A 175 5.31 8.97 19.89
N ILE A 176 4.55 7.93 19.51
CA ILE A 176 5.05 6.87 18.64
C ILE A 176 4.66 7.06 17.16
N ARG A 177 3.84 8.07 16.83
CA ARG A 177 3.45 8.38 15.45
C ARG A 177 4.65 8.99 14.71
N ARG A 178 4.86 8.59 13.45
CA ARG A 178 6.06 8.98 12.68
C ARG A 178 5.75 9.60 11.33
N ALA A 179 4.74 9.09 10.64
CA ALA A 179 4.32 9.62 9.35
C ALA A 179 2.86 9.28 9.06
N SER A 180 2.17 10.21 8.41
CA SER A 180 0.93 9.96 7.70
C SER A 180 1.23 9.81 6.21
N LEU A 181 0.68 8.78 5.59
CA LEU A 181 0.80 8.50 4.18
C LEU A 181 -0.58 8.33 3.56
N ARG A 182 -0.67 8.70 2.28
CA ARG A 182 -1.86 8.53 1.47
C ARG A 182 -1.47 7.84 0.18
N GLY A 183 -2.33 6.96 -0.28
CA GLY A 183 -2.20 6.36 -1.58
C GLY A 183 -3.53 5.92 -2.13
N GLN A 184 -3.50 5.54 -3.40
CA GLN A 184 -4.64 5.04 -4.14
C GLN A 184 -4.38 3.59 -4.54
N ILE A 185 -5.43 2.78 -4.52
CA ILE A 185 -5.42 1.42 -5.03
C ILE A 185 -6.44 1.34 -6.15
N HIS A 186 -5.96 1.04 -7.36
CA HIS A 186 -6.81 0.76 -8.51
C HIS A 186 -7.68 -0.46 -8.23
N THR A 187 -8.95 -0.37 -8.60
CA THR A 187 -9.93 -1.43 -8.38
C THR A 187 -10.61 -1.86 -9.66
N GLU A 188 -11.12 -3.08 -9.64
CA GLU A 188 -12.05 -3.57 -10.64
C GLU A 188 -13.45 -3.60 -10.04
N LEU A 189 -14.35 -2.81 -10.61
CA LEU A 189 -15.75 -2.76 -10.19
C LEU A 189 -16.49 -4.02 -10.63
N SER A 190 -17.38 -4.52 -9.78
CA SER A 190 -18.31 -5.60 -10.12
C SER A 190 -19.27 -5.18 -11.24
N PRO A 191 -19.93 -6.13 -11.94
CA PRO A 191 -20.94 -5.79 -12.95
C PRO A 191 -22.05 -4.88 -12.43
N GLN A 192 -22.48 -5.07 -11.17
CA GLN A 192 -23.51 -4.24 -10.55
C GLN A 192 -22.99 -2.82 -10.28
N GLU A 193 -21.77 -2.67 -9.78
CA GLU A 193 -21.17 -1.35 -9.55
C GLU A 193 -20.95 -0.60 -10.86
N LEU A 194 -20.48 -1.29 -11.91
CA LEU A 194 -20.37 -0.71 -13.26
C LEU A 194 -21.71 -0.21 -13.76
N GLN A 195 -22.78 -0.98 -13.56
CA GLN A 195 -24.13 -0.57 -13.94
C GLN A 195 -24.58 0.67 -13.15
N ASN A 196 -24.30 0.72 -11.85
CA ASN A 196 -24.65 1.86 -11.00
C ASN A 196 -23.91 3.14 -11.43
N VAL A 197 -22.60 3.03 -11.74
CA VAL A 197 -21.79 4.16 -12.22
C VAL A 197 -22.30 4.64 -13.58
N ALA A 198 -22.48 3.72 -14.53
CA ALA A 198 -22.99 4.04 -15.87
C ALA A 198 -24.37 4.72 -15.81
N GLN A 199 -25.27 4.25 -14.94
CA GLN A 199 -26.58 4.86 -14.72
C GLN A 199 -26.47 6.28 -14.15
N ARG A 200 -25.57 6.50 -13.17
CA ARG A 200 -25.35 7.83 -12.58
C ARG A 200 -24.78 8.82 -13.61
N GLU A 201 -23.96 8.34 -14.53
CA GLU A 201 -23.34 9.15 -15.60
C GLU A 201 -24.21 9.26 -16.86
N GLY A 202 -25.33 8.54 -16.91
CA GLY A 202 -26.27 8.60 -18.03
C GLY A 202 -25.74 7.94 -19.32
N ILE A 203 -24.83 6.97 -19.20
CA ILE A 203 -24.21 6.26 -20.32
C ILE A 203 -24.37 4.74 -20.20
N SER A 204 -24.03 3.99 -21.24
CA SER A 204 -23.98 2.53 -21.18
C SER A 204 -22.68 2.04 -20.50
N VAL A 205 -22.68 0.81 -19.98
CA VAL A 205 -21.48 0.20 -19.41
C VAL A 205 -20.37 0.06 -20.46
N GLU A 206 -20.72 -0.19 -21.72
CA GLU A 206 -19.76 -0.25 -22.83
C GLU A 206 -19.15 1.11 -23.16
N GLN A 207 -19.91 2.20 -22.98
CA GLN A 207 -19.40 3.55 -23.13
C GLN A 207 -18.46 3.90 -21.97
N LEU A 208 -18.87 3.61 -20.73
CA LEU A 208 -18.05 3.82 -19.53
C LEU A 208 -16.70 3.11 -19.62
N LYS A 209 -16.69 1.84 -20.04
CA LYS A 209 -15.45 1.06 -20.19
C LYS A 209 -14.52 1.54 -21.32
N LYS A 210 -15.04 2.33 -22.26
CA LYS A 210 -14.26 2.92 -23.35
C LYS A 210 -13.76 4.32 -23.01
N ASP A 211 -14.25 4.90 -21.92
CA ASP A 211 -13.80 6.19 -21.45
C ASP A 211 -12.34 6.06 -20.94
N PRO A 212 -11.38 6.79 -21.54
CA PRO A 212 -10.00 6.77 -21.07
C PRO A 212 -9.83 7.34 -19.65
N ASP A 213 -10.78 8.14 -19.17
CA ASP A 213 -10.76 8.74 -17.83
C ASP A 213 -11.44 7.84 -16.78
N PHE A 214 -12.08 6.75 -17.20
CA PHE A 214 -12.65 5.75 -16.29
C PHE A 214 -11.56 4.88 -15.67
N ASP A 215 -11.00 5.35 -14.55
CA ASP A 215 -9.96 4.67 -13.78
C ASP A 215 -10.42 4.52 -12.32
N PRO A 216 -11.24 3.50 -11.98
CA PRO A 216 -11.76 3.30 -10.63
C PRO A 216 -10.65 2.98 -9.62
N TYR A 217 -10.74 3.60 -8.44
CA TYR A 217 -9.83 3.39 -7.32
C TYR A 217 -10.54 3.64 -5.99
N PHE A 218 -9.88 3.28 -4.89
CA PHE A 218 -10.18 3.84 -3.57
C PHE A 218 -8.91 4.39 -2.92
N ASN A 219 -9.11 5.27 -1.94
CA ASN A 219 -8.05 5.85 -1.14
C ASN A 219 -7.72 4.96 0.05
N LEU A 220 -6.43 4.86 0.36
CA LEU A 220 -5.93 4.24 1.58
C LEU A 220 -5.04 5.24 2.32
N LYS A 221 -5.50 5.63 3.50
CA LYS A 221 -4.72 6.41 4.46
C LYS A 221 -4.03 5.45 5.42
N VAL A 222 -2.77 5.71 5.73
CA VAL A 222 -1.99 4.95 6.70
C VAL A 222 -1.24 5.90 7.62
N VAL A 223 -1.24 5.63 8.92
CA VAL A 223 -0.33 6.26 9.88
C VAL A 223 0.70 5.22 10.31
N LEU A 224 1.97 5.52 10.10
CA LEU A 224 3.07 4.71 10.61
C LEU A 224 3.38 5.08 12.06
N VAL A 225 3.56 4.06 12.88
CA VAL A 225 4.03 4.17 14.26
C VAL A 225 5.33 3.39 14.44
N GLU A 226 6.12 3.81 15.42
CA GLU A 226 7.31 3.07 15.86
C GLU A 226 6.94 2.08 16.96
N GLU A 227 7.22 0.80 16.74
CA GLU A 227 6.99 -0.28 17.68
C GLU A 227 8.19 -1.23 17.66
N GLY A 228 8.89 -1.36 18.79
CA GLY A 228 10.08 -2.24 18.89
C GLY A 228 11.21 -1.85 17.93
N GLY A 229 11.39 -0.54 17.67
CA GLY A 229 12.40 -0.03 16.72
C GLY A 229 12.05 -0.22 15.25
N GLN A 230 10.84 -0.68 14.92
CA GLN A 230 10.37 -0.86 13.55
C GLN A 230 9.19 0.07 13.25
N LEU A 231 9.10 0.53 12.01
CA LEU A 231 7.92 1.23 11.51
C LEU A 231 6.84 0.21 11.14
N LYS A 232 5.65 0.36 11.71
CA LYS A 232 4.48 -0.49 11.45
C LYS A 232 3.25 0.36 11.14
N VAL A 233 2.25 -0.24 10.50
CA VAL A 233 0.95 0.42 10.30
C VAL A 233 0.22 0.51 11.63
N GLY A 234 0.21 1.71 12.21
CA GLY A 234 -0.43 1.99 13.49
C GLY A 234 -1.89 2.43 13.37
N TYR A 235 -2.31 2.87 12.19
CA TYR A 235 -3.70 3.16 11.88
C TYR A 235 -3.89 3.16 10.37
N PHE A 236 -5.10 2.87 9.91
CA PHE A 236 -5.46 2.93 8.49
C PHE A 236 -6.95 3.26 8.32
N GLU A 237 -7.28 3.83 7.16
CA GLU A 237 -8.66 4.07 6.69
C GLU A 237 -8.74 3.79 5.19
N PHE A 238 -9.73 2.99 4.80
CA PHE A 238 -10.15 2.80 3.42
C PHE A 238 -11.28 3.78 3.10
N LEU A 239 -11.05 4.67 2.14
CA LEU A 239 -11.89 5.84 1.88
C LEU A 239 -12.37 5.84 0.42
N PRO A 240 -13.57 6.38 0.12
CA PRO A 240 -13.97 6.64 -1.25
C PRO A 240 -12.98 7.59 -1.94
N PRO A 241 -13.00 7.66 -3.29
CA PRO A 241 -12.46 8.81 -4.01
C PRO A 241 -12.97 10.12 -3.42
N SER A 242 -12.10 11.11 -3.34
CA SER A 242 -12.35 12.45 -2.82
C SER A 242 -12.35 13.45 -3.96
N ILE A 243 -13.11 14.54 -3.80
CA ILE A 243 -13.12 15.67 -4.75
C ILE A 243 -11.73 16.35 -4.85
N MET A 244 -10.88 16.16 -3.83
CA MET A 244 -9.52 16.72 -3.79
C MET A 244 -8.44 15.78 -4.34
N ASP A 245 -8.81 14.64 -4.92
CA ASP A 245 -7.87 13.69 -5.53
C ASP A 245 -7.50 14.04 -6.98
#